data_AF-A0A4R2CAC5-F1
#
_entry.id   AF-A0A4R2CAC5-F1
#
_cell.length_a   1.000
_cell.length_b   1.000
_cell.length_c   1.000
_cell.angle_alpha   90.00
_cell.angle_beta   90.00
_cell.angle_gamma   90.00
#
_symmetry.space_group_name_H-M   'P 1'
#
loop_
_entity.id
_entity.type
_entity.pdbx_description
1 polymer ?
#
loop_
_entity_poly.entity_id
_entity_poly.type
_entity_poly.pdbx_seq_one_letter_code
_entity_poly.pdbx_strand_id
1 'polypeptide(L)'
;MGELTFLDRIEQTTGALALRAESYRLLALKPGDICVDVACGAGHAVCELTRAQIKTIGVDADPDAITVARSRTPDAMFHVAHSDQLPLEDESVDGYRAARLFHLLADPLPTLHEAHRVLRPGGRAVLVGQDYGFLLIDGSDQDLTDVVLLGLESRSVAPRAARSYRDLLLDTGFRDAEVLVHNEVITDHRLMAKQLEGAAAAAVEKALITRDDASEWLADQADRGRRDRFLAILPTLLVAATR
;
A
#
# COMPACT_ATOMS: atom_id res chain seq x y z
N MET A 1 14.22 11.12 10.75
CA MET A 1 13.62 10.35 11.88
C MET A 1 12.10 10.50 12.02
N GLY A 2 11.47 11.64 11.76
CA GLY A 2 10.03 11.82 12.06
C GLY A 2 9.01 11.11 11.15
N GLU A 3 9.36 10.87 9.87
CA GLU A 3 8.45 10.27 8.88
C GLU A 3 8.37 8.75 9.02
N LEU A 4 9.52 8.07 9.15
CA LEU A 4 9.58 6.63 9.35
C LEU A 4 8.84 6.20 10.64
N THR A 5 8.99 6.96 11.72
CA THR A 5 8.26 6.71 12.98
C THR A 5 6.76 6.96 12.86
N PHE A 6 6.31 7.85 11.96
CA PHE A 6 4.90 8.05 11.68
C PHE A 6 4.32 6.87 10.89
N LEU A 7 4.99 6.47 9.80
CA LEU A 7 4.60 5.31 9.00
C LEU A 7 4.58 4.03 9.85
N ASP A 8 5.58 3.83 10.71
CA ASP A 8 5.59 2.70 11.63
C ASP A 8 4.37 2.66 12.57
N ARG A 9 3.84 3.81 13.00
CA ARG A 9 2.60 3.84 13.80
C ARG A 9 1.38 3.49 12.99
N ILE A 10 1.29 3.98 11.75
CA ILE A 10 0.19 3.65 10.83
C ILE A 10 0.16 2.15 10.56
N GLU A 11 1.32 1.53 10.35
CA GLU A 11 1.44 0.08 10.13
C GLU A 11 1.01 -0.76 11.35
N GLN A 12 0.92 -0.18 12.53
CA GLN A 12 0.51 -0.87 13.76
C GLN A 12 -0.97 -0.64 14.11
N THR A 13 -1.71 0.09 13.27
CA THR A 13 -3.16 0.24 13.43
C THR A 13 -3.88 -1.08 13.20
N THR A 14 -5.06 -1.25 13.80
CA THR A 14 -5.90 -2.44 13.62
C THR A 14 -6.28 -2.66 12.15
N GLY A 15 -6.54 -1.57 11.40
CA GLY A 15 -6.83 -1.62 9.97
C GLY A 15 -5.65 -2.15 9.17
N ALA A 16 -4.46 -1.58 9.35
CA ALA A 16 -3.25 -2.05 8.67
C ALA A 16 -2.91 -3.51 9.00
N LEU A 17 -3.04 -3.92 10.27
CA LEU A 17 -2.85 -5.32 10.69
C LEU A 17 -3.85 -6.27 10.00
N ALA A 18 -5.13 -5.89 9.96
CA ALA A 18 -6.17 -6.69 9.30
C ALA A 18 -5.96 -6.79 7.78
N LEU A 19 -5.58 -5.68 7.14
CA LEU A 19 -5.23 -5.64 5.72
C LEU A 19 -4.05 -6.58 5.40
N ARG A 20 -2.99 -6.55 6.23
CA ARG A 20 -1.84 -7.45 6.05
C ARG A 20 -2.23 -8.91 6.26
N ALA A 21 -2.99 -9.23 7.29
CA ALA A 21 -3.48 -10.58 7.54
C ALA A 21 -4.28 -11.13 6.34
N GLU A 22 -5.12 -10.31 5.71
CA GLU A 22 -5.86 -10.69 4.52
C GLU A 22 -4.93 -10.97 3.33
N SER A 23 -3.87 -10.17 3.16
CA SER A 23 -2.86 -10.44 2.13
C SER A 23 -2.13 -11.77 2.36
N TYR A 24 -1.91 -12.19 3.61
CA TYR A 24 -1.29 -13.48 3.94
C TYR A 24 -2.25 -14.65 3.68
N ARG A 25 -3.54 -14.47 3.98
CA ARG A 25 -4.58 -15.44 3.65
C ARG A 25 -4.64 -15.67 2.13
N LEU A 26 -4.55 -14.59 1.36
CA LEU A 26 -4.49 -14.63 -0.10
C LEU A 26 -3.19 -15.24 -0.64
N LEU A 27 -2.06 -15.12 0.05
CA LEU A 27 -0.84 -15.83 -0.33
C LEU A 27 -1.01 -17.36 -0.19
N ALA A 28 -1.78 -17.81 0.80
CA ALA A 28 -2.09 -19.23 1.05
C ALA A 28 -0.85 -20.13 1.24
N LEU A 29 0.24 -19.55 1.77
CA LEU A 29 1.51 -20.24 2.00
C LEU A 29 1.48 -21.10 3.27
N LYS A 30 2.36 -22.09 3.29
CA LYS A 30 2.57 -23.03 4.40
C LYS A 30 3.95 -22.81 5.03
N PRO A 31 4.14 -23.19 6.29
CA PRO A 31 5.47 -23.21 6.92
C PRO A 31 6.52 -23.89 6.02
N GLY A 32 7.63 -23.19 5.79
CA GLY A 32 8.73 -23.64 4.94
C GLY A 32 8.70 -23.12 3.50
N ASP A 33 7.55 -22.63 3.01
CA ASP A 33 7.43 -21.96 1.71
C ASP A 33 8.25 -20.66 1.69
N ILE A 34 8.59 -20.19 0.50
CA ILE A 34 9.40 -19.00 0.28
C ILE A 34 8.52 -17.87 -0.27
N CYS A 35 8.56 -16.70 0.37
CA CYS A 35 7.83 -15.51 -0.07
C CYS A 35 8.79 -14.35 -0.30
N VAL A 36 8.62 -13.62 -1.41
CA VAL A 36 9.20 -12.28 -1.57
C VAL A 36 8.16 -11.21 -1.25
N ASP A 37 8.53 -10.22 -0.44
CA ASP A 37 7.78 -8.98 -0.21
C ASP A 37 8.51 -7.84 -0.91
N VAL A 38 7.95 -7.33 -2.00
CA VAL A 38 8.52 -6.29 -2.86
C VAL A 38 7.96 -4.92 -2.46
N ALA A 39 8.86 -3.93 -2.37
CA ALA A 39 8.65 -2.68 -1.65
C ALA A 39 8.29 -2.93 -0.17
N CYS A 40 9.10 -3.74 0.51
CA CYS A 40 8.82 -4.20 1.87
C CYS A 40 8.88 -3.09 2.95
N GLY A 41 9.41 -1.91 2.62
CA GLY A 41 9.64 -0.81 3.54
C GLY A 41 10.43 -1.26 4.77
N ALA A 42 9.99 -0.84 5.95
CA ALA A 42 10.58 -1.23 7.24
C ALA A 42 10.37 -2.72 7.61
N GLY A 43 9.81 -3.55 6.73
CA GLY A 43 9.76 -5.01 6.90
C GLY A 43 8.72 -5.51 7.91
N HIS A 44 7.60 -4.80 8.10
CA HIS A 44 6.50 -5.30 8.96
C HIS A 44 5.97 -6.65 8.47
N ALA A 45 5.70 -6.76 7.16
CA ALA A 45 5.18 -7.99 6.58
C ALA A 45 6.21 -9.13 6.59
N VAL A 46 7.47 -8.81 6.29
CA VAL A 46 8.58 -9.77 6.41
C VAL A 46 8.67 -10.35 7.82
N CYS A 47 8.54 -9.49 8.85
CA CYS A 47 8.58 -9.91 10.25
C CYS A 47 7.41 -10.84 10.61
N GLU A 48 6.20 -10.51 10.19
CA GLU A 48 4.99 -11.28 10.46
C GLU A 48 4.99 -12.64 9.74
N LEU A 49 5.36 -12.67 8.45
CA LEU A 49 5.48 -13.91 7.68
C LEU A 49 6.60 -14.82 8.20
N THR A 50 7.74 -14.25 8.61
CA THR A 50 8.83 -15.02 9.25
C THR A 50 8.37 -15.66 10.56
N ARG A 51 7.58 -14.96 11.38
CA ARG A 51 6.98 -15.54 12.61
C ARG A 51 6.00 -16.67 12.30
N ALA A 52 5.35 -16.63 11.14
CA ALA A 52 4.51 -17.71 10.62
C ALA A 52 5.31 -18.85 9.97
N GLN A 53 6.65 -18.87 10.15
CA GLN A 53 7.57 -19.88 9.61
C GLN A 53 7.65 -19.91 8.08
N ILE A 54 7.32 -18.80 7.42
CA ILE A 54 7.56 -18.59 5.98
C ILE A 54 8.99 -18.06 5.81
N LYS A 55 9.75 -18.61 4.86
CA LYS A 55 11.08 -18.11 4.50
C LYS A 55 10.90 -16.83 3.69
N THR A 56 11.04 -15.68 4.35
CA THR A 56 10.66 -14.40 3.73
C THR A 56 11.87 -13.60 3.27
N ILE A 57 11.78 -13.06 2.07
CA ILE A 57 12.77 -12.19 1.44
C ILE A 57 12.15 -10.80 1.28
N GLY A 58 12.73 -9.78 1.90
CA GLY A 58 12.34 -8.39 1.68
C GLY A 58 13.15 -7.73 0.57
N VAL A 59 12.49 -7.03 -0.34
CA VAL A 59 13.15 -6.21 -1.37
C VAL A 59 12.57 -4.80 -1.34
N ASP A 60 13.42 -3.79 -1.28
CA ASP A 60 13.03 -2.39 -1.38
C ASP A 60 14.12 -1.58 -2.08
N ALA A 61 13.75 -0.50 -2.77
CA ALA A 61 14.71 0.40 -3.41
C ALA A 61 15.36 1.36 -2.40
N ASP A 62 14.74 1.57 -1.24
CA ASP A 62 15.25 2.45 -0.19
C ASP A 62 16.22 1.71 0.77
N PRO A 63 17.53 2.04 0.76
CA PRO A 63 18.51 1.42 1.66
C PRO A 63 18.27 1.74 3.15
N ASP A 64 17.66 2.88 3.47
CA ASP A 64 17.36 3.25 4.86
C ASP A 64 16.21 2.38 5.39
N ALA A 65 15.18 2.14 4.58
CA ALA A 65 14.09 1.22 4.89
C ALA A 65 14.62 -0.21 5.13
N ILE A 66 15.50 -0.70 4.25
CA ILE A 66 16.15 -2.02 4.40
C ILE A 66 17.00 -2.10 5.67
N THR A 67 17.69 -1.03 6.06
CA THR A 67 18.47 -0.99 7.30
C THR A 67 17.57 -1.20 8.53
N VAL A 68 16.40 -0.57 8.55
CA VAL A 68 15.41 -0.76 9.62
C VAL A 68 14.79 -2.15 9.56
N ALA A 69 14.46 -2.65 8.37
CA ALA A 69 13.89 -3.98 8.18
C ALA A 69 14.82 -5.10 8.68
N ARG A 70 16.13 -5.00 8.39
CA ARG A 70 17.16 -5.91 8.90
C ARG A 70 17.25 -5.90 10.42
N SER A 71 17.18 -4.72 11.03
CA SER A 71 17.19 -4.58 12.48
C SER A 71 15.93 -5.20 13.12
N ARG A 72 14.79 -5.15 12.42
CA ARG A 72 13.51 -5.72 12.86
C ARG A 72 13.45 -7.24 12.74
N THR A 73 14.07 -7.83 11.71
CA THR A 73 14.07 -9.29 11.50
C THR A 73 15.45 -9.74 11.02
N PRO A 74 16.42 -9.89 11.94
CA PRO A 74 17.81 -10.23 11.59
C PRO A 74 17.97 -11.56 10.84
N ASP A 75 17.04 -12.50 11.05
CA ASP A 75 17.07 -13.85 10.46
C ASP A 75 16.47 -13.92 9.04
N ALA A 76 15.88 -12.82 8.55
CA ALA A 76 15.32 -12.75 7.19
C ALA A 76 16.33 -12.24 6.16
N MET A 77 16.10 -12.56 4.89
CA MET A 77 16.93 -12.05 3.78
C MET A 77 16.40 -10.71 3.28
N PHE A 78 17.30 -9.77 3.01
CA PHE A 78 16.93 -8.43 2.52
C PHE A 78 17.86 -7.95 1.40
N HIS A 79 17.28 -7.43 0.33
CA HIS A 79 18.00 -6.85 -0.79
C HIS A 79 17.57 -5.40 -1.04
N VAL A 80 18.55 -4.55 -1.37
CA VAL A 80 18.28 -3.24 -1.96
C VAL A 80 18.21 -3.43 -3.47
N ALA A 81 17.02 -3.33 -4.06
CA ALA A 81 16.80 -3.49 -5.50
C ALA A 81 15.46 -2.88 -5.93
N HIS A 82 15.33 -2.59 -7.23
CA HIS A 82 14.07 -2.15 -7.81
C HIS A 82 13.13 -3.33 -8.08
N SER A 83 11.83 -3.06 -8.10
CA SER A 83 10.79 -4.09 -8.26
C SER A 83 10.76 -4.74 -9.64
N ASP A 84 11.38 -4.12 -10.63
CA ASP A 84 11.51 -4.54 -12.02
C ASP A 84 12.85 -5.26 -12.31
N GLN A 85 13.70 -5.44 -11.30
CA GLN A 85 14.93 -6.21 -11.41
C GLN A 85 15.29 -6.87 -10.07
N LEU A 86 14.58 -7.95 -9.74
CA LEU A 86 14.76 -8.65 -8.48
C LEU A 86 16.03 -9.53 -8.51
N PRO A 87 16.88 -9.47 -7.47
CA PRO A 87 18.10 -10.27 -7.37
C PRO A 87 17.78 -11.71 -6.91
N LEU A 88 16.81 -12.34 -7.58
CA LEU A 88 16.29 -13.68 -7.30
C LEU A 88 16.35 -14.52 -8.56
N GLU A 89 16.56 -15.82 -8.39
CA GLU A 89 16.52 -16.78 -9.49
C GLU A 89 15.09 -16.95 -10.02
N ASP A 90 14.98 -17.41 -11.26
CA ASP A 90 13.71 -17.80 -11.87
C ASP A 90 13.08 -18.93 -11.03
N GLU A 91 11.76 -18.91 -10.88
CA GLU A 91 10.98 -19.99 -10.24
C GLU A 91 11.51 -20.37 -8.84
N SER A 92 11.96 -19.38 -8.07
CA SER A 92 12.62 -19.57 -6.79
C SER A 92 11.71 -19.39 -5.58
N VAL A 93 10.56 -18.73 -5.73
CA VAL A 93 9.62 -18.42 -4.63
C VAL A 93 8.23 -18.99 -4.85
N ASP A 94 7.54 -19.30 -3.76
CA ASP A 94 6.16 -19.82 -3.75
C ASP A 94 5.12 -18.68 -3.68
N GLY A 95 5.52 -17.54 -3.10
CA GLY A 95 4.67 -16.36 -2.95
C GLY A 95 5.37 -15.05 -3.33
N TYR A 96 4.60 -14.14 -3.91
CA TYR A 96 5.00 -12.77 -4.24
C TYR A 96 3.98 -11.82 -3.64
N ARG A 97 4.43 -10.87 -2.83
CA ARG A 97 3.59 -9.82 -2.26
C ARG A 97 4.15 -8.46 -2.64
N ALA A 98 3.29 -7.55 -3.07
CA ALA A 98 3.64 -6.15 -3.26
C ALA A 98 2.52 -5.26 -2.73
N ALA A 99 2.82 -4.43 -1.73
CA ALA A 99 1.86 -3.54 -1.11
C ALA A 99 2.26 -2.09 -1.25
N ARG A 100 1.33 -1.24 -1.72
CA ARG A 100 1.53 0.21 -1.91
C ARG A 100 2.74 0.55 -2.79
N LEU A 101 2.91 -0.20 -3.87
CA LEU A 101 3.98 0.01 -4.86
C LEU A 101 3.47 0.66 -6.15
N PHE A 102 2.43 0.08 -6.75
CA PHE A 102 2.08 0.37 -8.15
C PHE A 102 1.59 1.80 -8.41
N HIS A 103 1.13 2.52 -7.38
CA HIS A 103 0.78 3.94 -7.52
C HIS A 103 2.02 4.85 -7.73
N LEU A 104 3.22 4.33 -7.48
CA LEU A 104 4.50 4.98 -7.72
C LEU A 104 5.09 4.65 -9.10
N LEU A 105 4.54 3.66 -9.80
CA LEU A 105 5.08 3.18 -11.07
C LEU A 105 4.41 3.89 -12.24
N ALA A 106 5.21 4.43 -13.16
CA ALA A 106 4.72 4.94 -14.44
C ALA A 106 4.35 3.78 -15.38
N ASP A 107 5.13 2.69 -15.35
CA ASP A 107 4.87 1.45 -16.07
C ASP A 107 4.96 0.26 -15.10
N PRO A 108 3.85 -0.47 -14.85
CA PRO A 108 3.83 -1.61 -13.94
C PRO A 108 4.27 -2.93 -14.60
N LEU A 109 4.36 -3.01 -15.93
CA LEU A 109 4.60 -4.28 -16.63
C LEU A 109 5.95 -4.92 -16.30
N PRO A 110 7.08 -4.19 -16.25
CA PRO A 110 8.37 -4.78 -15.88
C PRO A 110 8.35 -5.46 -14.49
N THR A 111 7.72 -4.80 -13.51
CA THR A 111 7.53 -5.35 -12.15
C THR A 111 6.70 -6.64 -12.16
N LEU A 112 5.65 -6.70 -12.99
CA LEU A 112 4.80 -7.89 -13.08
C LEU A 112 5.49 -9.04 -13.83
N HIS A 113 6.32 -8.73 -14.83
CA HIS A 113 7.17 -9.72 -15.46
C HIS A 113 8.18 -10.32 -14.49
N GLU A 114 8.77 -9.50 -13.60
CA GLU A 114 9.61 -10.01 -12.51
C GLU A 114 8.82 -10.88 -11.54
N ALA A 115 7.61 -10.46 -11.15
CA ALA A 115 6.73 -11.25 -10.29
C ALA A 115 6.47 -12.63 -10.91
N HIS A 116 6.14 -12.67 -12.20
CA HIS A 116 5.95 -13.91 -12.94
C HIS A 116 7.26 -14.71 -13.06
N ARG A 117 8.41 -14.09 -13.30
CA ARG A 117 9.70 -14.78 -13.45
C ARG A 117 10.13 -15.50 -12.17
N VAL A 118 10.04 -14.83 -11.02
CA VAL A 118 10.55 -15.37 -9.75
C VAL A 118 9.62 -16.40 -9.12
N LEU A 119 8.31 -16.30 -9.35
CA LEU A 119 7.33 -17.25 -8.83
C LEU A 119 7.51 -18.62 -9.48
N ARG A 120 7.38 -19.70 -8.71
CA ARG A 120 7.24 -21.07 -9.24
C ARG A 120 5.92 -21.23 -10.00
N PRO A 121 5.81 -22.18 -10.94
CA PRO A 121 4.52 -22.58 -11.48
C PRO A 121 3.56 -22.98 -10.34
N GLY A 122 2.36 -22.41 -10.30
CA GLY A 122 1.40 -22.58 -9.20
C GLY A 122 1.62 -21.66 -7.99
N GLY A 123 2.67 -20.82 -8.00
CA GLY A 123 2.91 -19.82 -6.98
C GLY A 123 1.90 -18.66 -7.03
N ARG A 124 1.75 -17.94 -5.91
CA ARG A 124 0.70 -16.93 -5.71
C ARG A 124 1.27 -15.52 -5.66
N ALA A 125 0.76 -14.64 -6.52
CA ALA A 125 0.98 -13.20 -6.42
C ALA A 125 -0.16 -12.52 -5.66
N VAL A 126 0.15 -11.57 -4.77
CA VAL A 126 -0.81 -10.72 -4.07
C VAL A 126 -0.39 -9.26 -4.17
N LEU A 127 -1.19 -8.46 -4.87
CA LEU A 127 -1.02 -7.03 -5.01
C LEU A 127 -1.97 -6.29 -4.07
N VAL A 128 -1.47 -5.36 -3.28
CA VAL A 128 -2.25 -4.57 -2.33
C VAL A 128 -2.10 -3.08 -2.64
N GLY A 129 -3.20 -2.37 -2.88
CA GLY A 129 -3.15 -0.98 -3.31
C GLY A 129 -4.41 -0.20 -2.96
N GLN A 130 -4.23 1.04 -2.52
CA GLN A 130 -5.32 1.99 -2.35
C GLN A 130 -5.74 2.55 -3.70
N ASP A 131 -7.03 2.83 -3.83
CA ASP A 131 -7.56 3.65 -4.92
C ASP A 131 -7.72 5.08 -4.39
N TYR A 132 -6.74 5.94 -4.68
CA TYR A 132 -6.77 7.32 -4.18
C TYR A 132 -7.89 8.14 -4.80
N GLY A 133 -8.50 7.67 -5.91
CA GLY A 133 -9.66 8.29 -6.51
C GLY A 133 -11.00 7.71 -6.07
N PHE A 134 -10.99 6.92 -4.99
CA PHE A 134 -12.21 6.40 -4.38
C PHE A 134 -12.06 6.34 -2.86
N LEU A 135 -11.86 7.52 -2.26
CA LEU A 135 -11.83 7.71 -0.82
C LEU A 135 -13.13 8.37 -0.36
N LEU A 136 -13.66 7.93 0.77
CA LEU A 136 -14.81 8.59 1.38
C LEU A 136 -14.31 9.37 2.59
N ILE A 137 -14.43 10.69 2.54
CA ILE A 137 -14.18 11.56 3.68
C ILE A 137 -15.40 12.46 3.83
N ASP A 138 -15.95 12.47 5.04
CA ASP A 138 -17.12 13.26 5.39
C ASP A 138 -16.68 14.69 5.79
N GLY A 139 -17.40 15.72 5.34
CA GLY A 139 -17.10 17.12 5.59
C GLY A 139 -18.36 17.96 5.71
N SER A 140 -18.28 19.13 6.35
CA SER A 140 -19.43 20.03 6.46
C SER A 140 -19.82 20.65 5.12
N ASP A 141 -18.83 20.85 4.24
CA ASP A 141 -19.00 21.14 2.82
C ASP A 141 -18.46 19.95 2.01
N GLN A 142 -19.38 19.12 1.49
CA GLN A 142 -18.99 17.90 0.77
C GLN A 142 -18.46 18.21 -0.62
N ASP A 143 -18.96 19.25 -1.30
CA ASP A 143 -18.47 19.62 -2.63
C ASP A 143 -17.01 20.08 -2.54
N LEU A 144 -16.69 20.91 -1.54
CA LEU A 144 -15.31 21.30 -1.26
C LEU A 144 -14.44 20.10 -0.87
N THR A 145 -14.98 19.18 -0.06
CA THR A 145 -14.27 17.95 0.33
C THR A 145 -13.89 17.12 -0.89
N ASP A 146 -14.83 16.90 -1.81
CA ASP A 146 -14.60 16.12 -3.03
C ASP A 146 -13.52 16.77 -3.91
N VAL A 147 -13.49 18.11 -4.02
CA VAL A 147 -12.44 18.83 -4.73
C VAL A 147 -11.07 18.69 -4.04
N VAL A 148 -11.02 18.76 -2.70
CA VAL A 148 -9.77 18.55 -1.94
C VAL A 148 -9.21 17.14 -2.16
N LEU A 149 -10.08 16.12 -2.28
CA LEU A 149 -9.65 14.74 -2.52
C LEU A 149 -8.96 14.56 -3.88
N LEU A 150 -9.27 15.37 -4.89
CA LEU A 150 -8.50 15.40 -6.15
C LEU A 150 -7.05 15.84 -5.93
N GLY A 151 -6.78 16.65 -4.89
CA GLY A 151 -5.44 16.97 -4.43
C GLY A 151 -4.70 15.74 -3.90
N LEU A 152 -5.38 14.84 -3.18
CA LEU A 152 -4.78 13.60 -2.68
C LEU A 152 -4.39 12.65 -3.82
N GLU A 153 -5.25 12.49 -4.82
CA GLU A 153 -4.94 11.72 -6.04
C GLU A 153 -3.67 12.22 -6.73
N SER A 154 -3.43 13.52 -6.71
CA SER A 154 -2.32 14.11 -7.45
C SER A 154 -0.93 13.80 -6.92
N ARG A 155 -0.85 13.23 -5.71
CA ARG A 155 0.41 12.97 -5.00
C ARG A 155 1.09 11.67 -5.43
N SER A 156 0.53 10.97 -6.40
CA SER A 156 1.03 9.68 -6.90
C SER A 156 1.14 9.72 -8.42
N VAL A 157 2.04 8.89 -8.98
CA VAL A 157 2.23 8.77 -10.43
C VAL A 157 1.00 8.13 -11.07
N ALA A 158 0.46 7.09 -10.44
CA ALA A 158 -0.70 6.33 -10.90
C ALA A 158 -1.71 6.13 -9.75
N PRO A 159 -2.44 7.18 -9.32
CA PRO A 159 -3.28 7.14 -8.11
C PRO A 159 -4.42 6.11 -8.15
N ARG A 160 -4.78 5.65 -9.35
CA ARG A 160 -5.87 4.70 -9.59
C ARG A 160 -5.34 3.33 -10.06
N ALA A 161 -4.04 3.06 -9.93
CA ALA A 161 -3.39 1.84 -10.43
C ALA A 161 -4.07 0.55 -9.93
N ALA A 162 -4.59 0.56 -8.69
CA ALA A 162 -5.26 -0.58 -8.08
C ALA A 162 -6.45 -1.10 -8.92
N ARG A 163 -7.15 -0.22 -9.66
CA ARG A 163 -8.29 -0.60 -10.52
C ARG A 163 -7.90 -1.58 -11.62
N SER A 164 -6.64 -1.52 -12.06
CA SER A 164 -6.13 -2.34 -13.18
C SER A 164 -5.39 -3.59 -12.72
N TYR A 165 -5.19 -3.82 -11.42
CA TYR A 165 -4.38 -4.94 -10.92
C TYR A 165 -4.84 -6.30 -11.47
N ARG A 166 -6.15 -6.52 -11.53
CA ARG A 166 -6.70 -7.77 -12.05
C ARG A 166 -6.34 -7.98 -13.51
N ASP A 167 -6.60 -6.98 -14.35
CA ASP A 167 -6.35 -7.09 -15.80
C ASP A 167 -4.86 -7.18 -16.07
N LEU A 168 -4.04 -6.38 -15.38
CA LEU A 168 -2.58 -6.44 -15.46
C LEU A 168 -2.01 -7.82 -15.11
N LEU A 169 -2.52 -8.48 -14.07
CA LEU A 169 -2.12 -9.84 -13.73
C LEU A 169 -2.52 -10.85 -14.82
N LEU A 170 -3.76 -10.77 -15.31
CA LEU A 170 -4.23 -11.66 -16.38
C LEU A 170 -3.45 -11.49 -17.68
N ASP A 171 -3.16 -10.25 -18.06
CA ASP A 171 -2.41 -9.90 -19.27
C ASP A 171 -0.92 -10.33 -19.19
N THR A 172 -0.40 -10.53 -17.97
CA THR A 172 0.97 -11.00 -17.73
C THR A 172 1.07 -12.51 -17.48
N GLY A 173 -0.01 -13.25 -17.78
CA GLY A 173 -0.01 -14.72 -17.77
C GLY A 173 -0.47 -15.36 -16.46
N PHE A 174 -0.84 -14.58 -15.45
CA PHE A 174 -1.47 -15.11 -14.25
C PHE A 174 -2.90 -15.56 -14.51
N ARG A 175 -3.39 -16.46 -13.66
CA ARG A 175 -4.69 -17.13 -13.76
C ARG A 175 -5.40 -17.08 -12.40
N ASP A 176 -6.68 -17.45 -12.40
CA ASP A 176 -7.49 -17.60 -11.17
C ASP A 176 -7.51 -16.34 -10.28
N ALA A 177 -7.68 -15.17 -10.90
CA ALA A 177 -7.62 -13.90 -10.19
C ALA A 177 -8.80 -13.69 -9.22
N GLU A 178 -8.50 -13.51 -7.93
CA GLU A 178 -9.41 -13.15 -6.86
C GLU A 178 -9.23 -11.67 -6.51
N VAL A 179 -10.34 -10.93 -6.35
CA VAL A 179 -10.33 -9.51 -5.96
C VAL A 179 -11.09 -9.37 -4.65
N LEU A 180 -10.46 -8.74 -3.67
CA LEU A 180 -11.06 -8.37 -2.39
C LEU A 180 -10.86 -6.88 -2.13
N VAL A 181 -11.78 -6.31 -1.36
CA VAL A 181 -11.68 -4.93 -0.89
C VAL A 181 -11.70 -4.93 0.63
N HIS A 182 -10.64 -4.37 1.21
CA HIS A 182 -10.57 -4.07 2.63
C HIS A 182 -10.90 -2.60 2.85
N ASN A 183 -11.92 -2.32 3.67
CA ASN A 183 -12.30 -0.95 4.02
C ASN A 183 -11.74 -0.61 5.39
N GLU A 184 -10.70 0.22 5.41
CA GLU A 184 -10.22 0.79 6.67
C GLU A 184 -11.12 1.96 7.05
N VAL A 185 -11.74 1.88 8.22
CA VAL A 185 -12.59 2.95 8.78
C VAL A 185 -11.78 3.73 9.81
N ILE A 186 -11.59 5.02 9.58
CA ILE A 186 -10.83 5.91 10.45
C ILE A 186 -11.77 6.97 11.03
N THR A 187 -11.95 6.93 12.34
CA THR A 187 -12.72 7.94 13.09
C THR A 187 -11.82 8.87 13.92
N ASP A 188 -10.57 8.50 14.15
CA ASP A 188 -9.58 9.38 14.79
C ASP A 188 -8.89 10.27 13.74
N HIS A 189 -9.33 11.52 13.66
CA HIS A 189 -8.75 12.55 12.77
C HIS A 189 -7.22 12.62 12.84
N ARG A 190 -6.61 12.36 14.00
CA ARG A 190 -5.15 12.46 14.18
C ARG A 190 -4.36 11.46 13.32
N LEU A 191 -4.99 10.36 12.90
CA LEU A 191 -4.39 9.37 12.01
C LEU A 191 -4.33 9.84 10.54
N MET A 192 -5.20 10.79 10.17
CA MET A 192 -5.34 11.32 8.81
C MET A 192 -4.84 12.76 8.66
N ALA A 193 -4.64 13.51 9.74
CA ALA A 193 -4.32 14.94 9.71
C ALA A 193 -3.24 15.32 8.68
N LYS A 194 -2.10 14.59 8.66
CA LYS A 194 -1.02 14.85 7.70
C LYS A 194 -1.43 14.58 6.25
N GLN A 195 -2.22 13.55 6.01
CA GLN A 195 -2.73 13.19 4.70
C GLN A 195 -3.71 14.27 4.20
N LEU A 196 -4.58 14.77 5.08
CA LEU A 196 -5.53 15.85 4.78
C LEU A 196 -4.80 17.18 4.50
N GLU A 197 -3.83 17.55 5.32
CA GLU A 197 -2.96 18.73 5.10
C GLU A 197 -2.28 18.67 3.73
N GLY A 198 -1.69 17.51 3.39
CA GLY A 198 -1.06 17.32 2.09
C GLY A 198 -2.05 17.31 0.92
N ALA A 199 -3.27 16.81 1.12
CA ALA A 199 -4.33 16.85 0.10
C ALA A 199 -4.77 18.28 -0.20
N ALA A 200 -5.05 19.06 0.85
CA ALA A 200 -5.43 20.46 0.72
C ALA A 200 -4.31 21.30 0.09
N ALA A 201 -3.06 21.10 0.50
CA ALA A 201 -1.91 21.78 -0.09
C ALA A 201 -1.75 21.47 -1.59
N ALA A 202 -1.90 20.20 -1.99
CA ALA A 202 -1.82 19.79 -3.38
C ALA A 202 -3.00 20.34 -4.22
N ALA A 203 -4.20 20.42 -3.64
CA ALA A 203 -5.35 21.03 -4.31
C ALA A 203 -5.13 22.53 -4.57
N VAL A 204 -4.51 23.25 -3.63
CA VAL A 204 -4.09 24.65 -3.82
C VAL A 204 -3.03 24.78 -4.90
N GLU A 205 -1.99 23.93 -4.88
CA GLU A 205 -0.91 23.95 -5.88
C GLU A 205 -1.45 23.77 -7.30
N LYS A 206 -2.47 22.93 -7.45
CA LYS A 206 -3.18 22.69 -8.71
C LYS A 206 -4.22 23.75 -9.06
N ALA A 207 -4.38 24.79 -8.25
CA ALA A 207 -5.40 25.82 -8.39
C ALA A 207 -6.84 25.26 -8.48
N LEU A 208 -7.10 24.13 -7.79
CA LEU A 208 -8.46 23.57 -7.67
C LEU A 208 -9.30 24.32 -6.63
N ILE A 209 -8.62 24.84 -5.60
CA ILE A 209 -9.20 25.63 -4.50
C ILE A 209 -8.25 26.78 -4.13
N THR A 210 -8.75 27.76 -3.40
CA THR A 210 -7.93 28.83 -2.82
C THR A 210 -7.25 28.39 -1.52
N ARG A 211 -6.29 29.19 -1.05
CA ARG A 211 -5.67 28.98 0.27
C ARG A 211 -6.66 29.15 1.42
N ASP A 212 -7.65 30.01 1.23
CA ASP A 212 -8.68 30.28 2.23
C ASP A 212 -9.61 29.06 2.33
N ASP A 213 -10.07 28.52 1.18
CA ASP A 213 -10.86 27.28 1.14
C ASP A 213 -10.13 26.11 1.81
N ALA A 214 -8.83 25.96 1.54
CA ALA A 214 -8.01 24.92 2.16
C ALA A 214 -7.92 25.08 3.68
N SER A 215 -7.77 26.32 4.16
CA SER A 215 -7.67 26.62 5.60
C SER A 215 -9.00 26.38 6.31
N GLU A 216 -10.11 26.77 5.67
CA GLU A 216 -11.47 26.53 6.16
C GLU A 216 -11.78 25.03 6.24
N TRP A 217 -11.49 24.28 5.17
CA TRP A 217 -11.72 22.84 5.13
C TRP A 217 -10.89 22.08 6.17
N LEU A 218 -9.60 22.42 6.36
CA LEU A 218 -8.77 21.81 7.40
C LEU A 218 -9.29 22.14 8.81
N ALA A 219 -9.78 23.36 9.03
CA ALA A 219 -10.38 23.75 10.30
C ALA A 219 -11.67 22.96 10.58
N ASP A 220 -12.51 22.73 9.57
CA ASP A 220 -13.69 21.88 9.65
C ASP A 220 -13.30 20.44 10.04
N GLN A 221 -12.38 19.81 9.32
CA GLN A 221 -11.96 18.42 9.62
C GLN A 221 -11.39 18.29 11.03
N ALA A 222 -10.58 19.26 11.47
CA ALA A 222 -10.05 19.29 12.83
C ALA A 222 -11.18 19.47 13.88
N ASP A 223 -12.20 20.27 13.58
CA ASP A 223 -13.36 20.44 14.45
C ASP A 223 -14.23 19.19 14.55
N ARG A 224 -14.50 18.53 13.42
CA ARG A 224 -15.16 17.21 13.37
C ARG A 224 -14.40 16.19 14.20
N GLY A 225 -13.06 16.20 14.14
CA GLY A 225 -12.20 15.37 14.99
C GLY A 225 -12.38 15.67 16.48
N ARG A 226 -12.40 16.95 16.89
CA ARG A 226 -12.62 17.35 18.31
C ARG A 226 -14.00 16.98 18.82
N ARG A 227 -15.02 16.96 17.96
CA ARG A 227 -16.41 16.62 18.30
C ARG A 227 -16.77 15.13 18.18
N ASP A 228 -15.79 14.27 17.90
CA ASP A 228 -16.01 12.84 17.65
C ASP A 228 -17.02 12.60 16.51
N ARG A 229 -16.80 13.31 15.40
CA ARG A 229 -17.61 13.28 14.17
C ARG A 229 -16.78 13.07 12.91
N PHE A 230 -15.46 12.94 13.03
CA PHE A 230 -14.60 12.64 11.88
C PHE A 230 -14.90 11.23 11.36
N LEU A 231 -14.96 11.08 10.04
CA LEU A 231 -15.16 9.81 9.37
C LEU A 231 -14.41 9.82 8.04
N ALA A 232 -13.52 8.85 7.89
CA ALA A 232 -12.92 8.50 6.61
C ALA A 232 -13.02 6.98 6.39
N ILE A 233 -13.28 6.56 5.16
CA ILE A 233 -13.20 5.17 4.71
C ILE A 233 -12.20 5.11 3.57
N LEU A 234 -11.19 4.26 3.73
CA LEU A 234 -10.10 4.07 2.78
C LEU A 234 -10.18 2.65 2.19
N PRO A 235 -10.82 2.48 1.02
CA PRO A 235 -10.84 1.21 0.32
C PRO A 235 -9.45 0.84 -0.18
N THR A 236 -9.03 -0.38 0.15
CA THR A 236 -7.78 -0.97 -0.35
C THR A 236 -8.11 -2.25 -1.10
N LEU A 237 -7.71 -2.33 -2.36
CA LEU A 237 -7.88 -3.52 -3.17
C LEU A 237 -6.75 -4.50 -2.88
N LEU A 238 -7.10 -5.76 -2.72
CA LEU A 238 -6.20 -6.90 -2.72
C LEU A 238 -6.55 -7.75 -3.93
N VAL A 239 -5.59 -7.96 -4.82
CA VAL A 239 -5.77 -8.83 -5.98
C VAL A 239 -4.76 -9.94 -5.90
N ALA A 240 -5.25 -11.17 -5.85
CA ALA A 240 -4.44 -12.37 -5.85
C ALA A 240 -4.60 -13.13 -7.16
N ALA A 241 -3.53 -13.73 -7.67
CA ALA A 241 -3.58 -14.59 -8.85
C ALA A 241 -2.47 -15.65 -8.80
N THR A 242 -2.62 -16.71 -9.59
CA THR A 242 -1.72 -17.86 -9.65
C THR A 242 -0.89 -17.81 -10.93
N ARG A 243 0.41 -18.10 -10.85
CA ARG A 243 1.26 -18.30 -12.03
C ARG A 243 0.95 -19.62 -12.75
#